data_AF-A0A9W8ALZ7-F1
#
_entry.id   AF-A0A9W8ALZ7-F1
#
_cell.length_a   1.000
_cell.length_b   1.000
_cell.length_c   1.000
_cell.angle_alpha   90.00
_cell.angle_beta   90.00
_cell.angle_gamma   90.00
#
_symmetry.space_group_name_H-M   'P 1'
#
loop_
_entity.id
_entity.type
_entity.pdbx_description
1 polymer ?
#
loop_
_entity_poly.entity_id
_entity_poly.type
_entity_poly.pdbx_seq_one_letter_code
_entity_poly.pdbx_strand_id
1 'polypeptide(L)' 'MATSAPLYEQTSQYRNWRFSPEKLHEIRKLTNQAGIERARRNIKAEENEQQHREAATPAIPAKPEGDINYLSLEDELTL' A
#
# COMPACT_ATOMS: atom_id res chain seq x y z
N MET A 1 8.04 39.47 21.68
CA MET A 1 9.33 38.91 21.23
C MET A 1 9.03 37.64 20.48
N ALA A 2 9.31 37.58 19.17
CA ALA A 2 9.07 36.36 18.38
C ALA A 2 10.17 35.34 18.70
N THR A 3 9.83 34.27 19.38
CA THR A 3 10.70 33.09 19.53
C THR A 3 10.64 32.32 18.22
N SER A 4 11.60 32.55 17.31
CA SER A 4 11.69 31.70 16.13
C SER A 4 11.90 30.25 16.61
N ALA A 5 11.13 29.33 16.02
CA ALA A 5 11.33 27.91 16.31
C ALA A 5 12.80 27.54 15.98
N PRO A 6 13.42 26.62 16.73
CA PRO A 6 14.79 26.18 16.45
C PRO A 6 14.99 25.84 14.97
N LEU A 7 16.17 26.12 14.41
CA LEU A 7 16.47 25.92 12.98
C LEU A 7 16.12 24.49 12.51
N TYR A 8 16.35 23.49 13.37
CA TYR A 8 16.00 22.10 13.11
C TYR A 8 14.49 21.90 12.86
N GLU A 9 13.63 22.58 13.61
CA GLU A 9 12.17 22.45 13.48
C GLU A 9 11.63 23.07 12.20
N GLN A 10 12.41 23.94 11.57
CA GLN A 10 12.08 24.55 10.30
C GLN A 10 12.44 23.65 9.11
N THR A 11 13.24 22.59 9.34
CA THR A 11 13.63 21.65 8.29
C THR A 11 12.44 20.80 7.82
N SER A 12 12.47 20.37 6.56
CA SER A 12 11.49 19.42 6.02
C SER A 12 11.51 18.08 6.76
N GLN A 13 12.68 17.68 7.28
CA GLN A 13 12.82 16.47 8.09
C GLN A 13 11.95 16.54 9.34
N TYR A 14 12.06 17.61 10.13
CA TYR A 14 11.24 17.75 11.34
C TYR A 14 9.76 17.87 11.00
N ARG A 15 9.42 18.72 10.02
CA ARG A 15 8.02 19.02 9.69
C ARG A 15 7.26 17.86 9.07
N ASN A 16 7.92 17.03 8.27
CA ASN A 16 7.26 16.03 7.44
C ASN A 16 7.63 14.58 7.75
N TRP A 17 8.73 14.34 8.47
CA TRP A 17 9.26 12.98 8.70
C TRP A 17 9.47 12.64 10.18
N ARG A 18 9.30 13.60 11.09
CA ARG A 18 9.36 13.35 12.53
C ARG A 18 7.99 12.97 13.07
N PHE A 19 7.81 11.69 13.34
CA PHE A 19 6.59 11.14 13.95
C PHE A 19 6.88 10.54 15.31
N SER A 20 5.86 10.44 16.18
CA SER A 20 5.92 9.55 17.34
C SER A 20 5.86 8.09 16.87
N PRO A 21 6.33 7.11 17.67
CA PRO A 21 6.24 5.70 17.32
C PRO A 21 4.81 5.24 16.99
N GLU A 22 3.82 5.71 17.77
CA GLU A 22 2.42 5.36 17.62
C GLU A 22 1.85 5.92 16.31
N LYS A 23 2.12 7.20 16.03
CA LYS A 23 1.68 7.85 14.79
C LYS A 23 2.33 7.22 13.57
N LEU A 24 3.61 6.86 13.66
CA LEU A 24 4.31 6.18 12.57
C LEU A 24 3.71 4.78 12.32
N HIS A 25 3.39 4.04 13.38
CA HIS A 25 2.74 2.74 13.29
C HIS A 25 1.36 2.85 12.62
N GLU A 26 0.56 3.84 13.00
CA GLU A 26 -0.75 4.11 12.39
C GLU A 26 -0.62 4.44 10.90
N ILE A 27 0.30 5.34 10.53
CA ILE A 27 0.56 5.69 9.12
C ILE A 27 0.94 4.45 8.30
N ARG A 28 1.81 3.59 8.84
CA ARG A 28 2.22 2.36 8.16
C ARG A 28 1.05 1.39 7.97
N LYS A 29 0.26 1.17 9.02
CA LYS A 29 -0.94 0.32 8.97
C LYS A 29 -1.93 0.80 7.90
N LEU A 30 -2.24 2.10 7.88
CA LEU A 30 -3.13 2.70 6.89
C LEU A 30 -2.57 2.57 5.46
N THR A 31 -1.26 2.76 5.31
CA THR A 31 -0.58 2.67 4.01
C THR A 31 -0.60 1.23 3.47
N ASN A 32 -0.28 0.24 4.30
CA ASN A 32 -0.35 -1.19 3.97
C ASN A 32 -1.78 -1.55 3.55
N GLN A 33 -2.79 -1.20 4.36
CA GLN A 33 -4.19 -1.48 4.04
C GLN A 33 -4.63 -0.87 2.71
N ALA A 34 -4.31 0.41 2.46
CA ALA A 34 -4.62 1.06 1.18
C ALA A 34 -3.85 0.46 -0.01
N GLY A 35 -2.66 -0.09 0.22
CA GLY A 35 -1.90 -0.88 -0.75
C GLY A 35 -2.65 -2.15 -1.14
N ILE A 36 -3.06 -2.94 -0.14
CA ILE A 36 -3.83 -4.18 -0.30
C ILE A 36 -5.13 -3.92 -1.04
N GLU A 37 -5.89 -2.90 -0.65
CA GLU A 37 -7.17 -2.57 -1.29
C GLU A 37 -7.00 -2.16 -2.77
N ARG A 38 -5.93 -1.43 -3.11
CA ARG A 38 -5.61 -1.11 -4.51
C ARG A 38 -5.25 -2.35 -5.30
N ALA A 39 -4.40 -3.22 -4.74
CA ALA A 39 -4.03 -4.47 -5.38
C ALA A 39 -5.26 -5.35 -5.65
N ARG A 40 -6.13 -5.55 -4.65
CA ARG A 40 -7.39 -6.29 -4.80
C ARG A 40 -8.27 -5.75 -5.92
N ARG A 41 -8.42 -4.42 -6.01
CA ARG A 41 -9.22 -3.79 -7.07
C ARG A 41 -8.62 -4.03 -8.44
N ASN A 42 -7.31 -3.90 -8.59
CA ASN A 42 -6.63 -4.11 -9.86
C ASN A 42 -6.75 -5.58 -10.32
N ILE A 43 -6.49 -6.52 -9.42
CA ILE A 43 -6.62 -7.96 -9.70
C ILE A 43 -8.05 -8.29 -10.14
N LYS A 44 -9.07 -7.82 -9.41
CA LYS A 44 -10.48 -8.04 -9.78
C LYS A 44 -10.82 -7.42 -11.14
N ALA A 45 -10.25 -6.26 -11.47
CA ALA A 45 -10.45 -5.63 -12.77
C ALA A 45 -9.83 -6.48 -13.89
N GLU A 46 -8.60 -6.97 -13.68
CA GLU A 46 -7.89 -7.86 -14.61
C GLU A 46 -8.66 -9.18 -14.82
N GLU A 47 -9.19 -9.80 -13.75
CA GLU A 47 -10.03 -11.00 -13.83
C GLU A 47 -11.30 -10.78 -14.66
N ASN A 48 -11.99 -9.64 -14.45
CA ASN A 48 -13.19 -9.31 -15.22
C ASN A 48 -12.86 -9.11 -16.72
N GLU A 49 -11.74 -8.45 -17.03
CA GLU A 49 -11.28 -8.26 -18.41
C GLU A 49 -10.90 -9.59 -19.07
N GLN A 50 -10.26 -10.50 -18.32
CA GLN A 50 -9.92 -11.85 -18.79
C GLN A 50 -11.17 -12.67 -19.08
N GLN A 51 -12.19 -12.65 -18.22
CA GLN A 51 -13.48 -13.34 -18.47
C GLN A 51 -14.16 -12.82 -19.75
N HIS A 52 -14.13 -11.51 -19.99
CA HIS A 52 -14.63 -10.92 -21.23
C HIS A 52 -13.81 -11.34 -22.48
N ARG A 53 -12.50 -11.58 -22.32
CA ARG A 53 -11.61 -12.05 -23.40
C ARG A 53 -11.75 -13.54 -23.71
N GLU A 54 -11.89 -14.38 -22.68
CA GLU A 54 -12.02 -15.83 -22.81
C GLU A 54 -13.32 -16.25 -23.53
N ALA A 55 -14.36 -15.40 -23.50
CA ALA A 55 -15.56 -15.58 -24.32
C ALA A 55 -15.31 -15.48 -25.84
N ALA A 56 -14.14 -14.98 -26.28
CA ALA A 56 -13.79 -14.76 -27.68
C ALA A 56 -12.73 -15.72 -28.26
N THR A 57 -11.98 -16.47 -27.44
CA THR A 57 -10.89 -17.36 -27.91
C THR A 57 -10.66 -18.53 -26.93
N PRO A 58 -10.49 -19.79 -27.40
CA PRO A 58 -10.30 -20.92 -26.47
C PRO A 58 -8.87 -21.01 -25.92
N ALA A 59 -8.80 -21.02 -24.58
CA ALA A 59 -7.86 -21.69 -23.68
C ALA A 59 -6.37 -21.27 -23.64
N ILE A 60 -6.03 -20.45 -22.64
CA ILE A 60 -4.87 -20.67 -21.75
C ILE A 60 -5.34 -20.32 -20.32
N PRO A 61 -5.35 -21.25 -19.34
CA PRO A 61 -5.75 -20.95 -17.97
C PRO A 61 -4.62 -20.18 -17.28
N ALA A 62 -4.72 -18.85 -17.22
CA ALA A 62 -3.82 -18.00 -16.46
C ALA A 62 -4.43 -17.58 -15.11
N LYS A 63 -5.22 -18.46 -14.49
CA LYS A 63 -5.84 -18.20 -13.20
C LYS A 63 -4.86 -18.64 -12.11
N PRO A 64 -4.26 -17.73 -11.32
CA PRO A 64 -3.70 -18.14 -10.04
C PRO A 64 -4.88 -18.50 -9.14
N GLU A 65 -5.27 -19.77 -9.15
CA GLU A 65 -6.24 -20.33 -8.20
C GLU A 65 -5.57 -20.42 -6.83
N GLY A 66 -5.46 -19.28 -6.15
CA GLY A 66 -4.93 -19.20 -4.81
C GLY A 66 -5.38 -17.91 -4.14
N ASP A 67 -5.80 -18.02 -2.88
CA ASP A 67 -5.99 -16.84 -2.04
C ASP A 67 -4.68 -16.04 -2.02
N ILE A 68 -4.73 -14.82 -2.55
CA ILE A 68 -3.56 -13.94 -2.58
C ILE A 68 -3.24 -13.53 -1.15
N ASN A 69 -2.14 -14.07 -0.63
CA ASN A 69 -1.64 -13.71 0.69
C ASN A 69 -0.86 -12.38 0.60
N TYR A 70 -1.47 -11.31 1.10
CA TYR A 70 -0.84 -10.00 1.16
C TYR A 70 0.15 -9.93 2.32
N LEU A 71 1.24 -9.17 2.16
CA LEU A 71 2.22 -8.96 3.22
C LEU A 71 1.57 -8.31 4.45
N SER A 72 1.88 -8.85 5.63
CA SER A 72 1.51 -8.21 6.89
C SER A 72 2.39 -6.98 7.14
N LEU A 73 1.95 -6.13 8.08
CA LEU A 73 2.73 -4.94 8.46
C LEU A 73 4.07 -5.35 9.10
N GLU A 74 4.10 -6.44 9.85
CA GLU A 74 5.30 -6.99 10.46
C GLU A 74 6.28 -7.47 9.41
N ASP A 75 5.80 -8.20 8.39
CA ASP A 75 6.64 -8.66 7.28
C ASP A 75 7.25 -7.47 6.53
N GLU A 76 6.45 -6.44 6.22
CA GLU A 76 6.92 -5.22 5.54
C GLU A 76 8.08 -4.52 6.27
N LEU A 77 8.12 -4.60 7.61
CA LEU A 77 9.18 -3.99 8.41
C LEU A 77 10.48 -4.81 8.46
N THR A 78 10.42 -6.07 8.06
CA THR A 78 11.54 -7.01 8.10
C THR A 78 12.14 -7.34 6.72
N LEU A 79 11.54 -6.84 5.65
CA LEU A 79 12.07 -6.87 4.28
C LEU A 79 13.34 -6.02 4.14
#